data_AF-A0A3P7J262-F1
#
_entry.id   AF-A0A3P7J262-F1
#
_cell.length_a   1.000
_cell.length_b   1.000
_cell.length_c   1.000
_cell.angle_alpha   90.00
_cell.angle_beta   90.00
_cell.angle_gamma   90.00
#
_symmetry.space_group_name_H-M   'P 1'
#
loop_
_entity.id
_entity.type
_entity.pdbx_description
1 polymer ?
#
loop_
_entity_poly.entity_id
_entity_poly.type
_entity_poly.pdbx_seq_one_letter_code
_entity_poly.pdbx_strand_id
1 'polypeptide(L)'
;MSWREEFADFLQFLDESSATYPTRLFNNKPEKDSTPVRRIAFAFENIIDQLKKPLVPSTQALAQSLVYKFNGPHRRQGYWVNFKNLSRSLRKYNEDDLLKRIADVHKKATASGAGFYLPTNDVIQYFGSAYLKRLFRLQQIRDLCIRTAHVIMGQLELGHWEKFSLFIVAMCADVSNGICRQASDMQSAYTKIANFLTSLDERYAYLIVDCIYVSL
;
A
#
# COMPACT_ATOMS: atom_id res chain seq x y z
N MET A 1 17.64 8.98 -12.34
CA MET A 1 16.83 9.78 -11.40
C MET A 1 15.99 8.80 -10.61
N SER A 2 16.02 8.88 -9.28
CA SER A 2 15.26 7.96 -8.42
C SER A 2 13.78 8.32 -8.50
N TRP A 3 12.86 7.35 -8.48
CA TRP A 3 11.41 7.62 -8.42
C TRP A 3 11.04 8.52 -7.22
N ARG A 4 11.85 8.51 -6.15
CA ARG A 4 11.64 9.42 -5.02
C ARG A 4 11.87 10.89 -5.36
N GLU A 5 12.81 11.17 -6.24
CA GLU A 5 13.13 12.53 -6.70
C GLU A 5 12.08 12.99 -7.70
N GLU A 6 11.70 12.11 -8.63
CA GLU A 6 10.68 12.36 -9.64
C GLU A 6 9.31 12.66 -9.02
N PHE A 7 8.91 11.90 -7.99
CA PHE A 7 7.62 12.05 -7.32
C PHE A 7 7.71 12.82 -5.99
N ALA A 8 8.78 13.57 -5.72
CA ALA A 8 9.01 14.20 -4.41
C ALA A 8 7.85 15.12 -3.98
N ASP A 9 7.49 16.08 -4.84
CA ASP A 9 6.41 17.05 -4.57
C ASP A 9 5.05 16.36 -4.40
N PHE A 10 4.82 15.31 -5.18
CA PHE A 10 3.59 14.55 -5.09
C PHE A 10 3.51 13.71 -3.82
N LEU A 11 4.61 13.06 -3.42
CA LEU A 11 4.70 12.34 -2.16
C LEU A 11 4.47 13.27 -0.97
N GLN A 12 5.03 14.49 -1.03
CA GLN A 12 4.77 15.51 -0.01
C GLN A 12 3.28 15.88 0.05
N PHE A 13 2.65 16.14 -1.10
CA PHE A 13 1.21 16.41 -1.16
C PHE A 13 0.37 15.27 -0.57
N LEU A 14 0.71 14.02 -0.89
CA LEU A 14 0.05 12.85 -0.34
C LEU A 14 0.25 12.76 1.19
N ASP A 15 1.44 13.07 1.68
CA ASP A 15 1.76 13.08 3.10
C ASP A 15 0.93 14.11 3.85
N GLU A 16 0.86 15.34 3.34
CA GLU A 16 0.04 16.43 3.89
C GLU A 16 -1.45 16.07 3.89
N SER A 17 -1.95 15.56 2.75
CA SER A 17 -3.36 15.20 2.55
C SER A 17 -3.82 14.00 3.40
N SER A 18 -2.90 13.18 3.90
CA SER A 18 -3.18 12.00 4.72
C SER A 18 -2.61 12.08 6.14
N ALA A 19 -2.08 13.23 6.54
CA ALA A 19 -1.45 13.41 7.85
C ALA A 19 -2.45 13.26 9.00
N THR A 20 -3.63 13.88 8.86
CA THR A 20 -4.64 13.96 9.91
C THR A 20 -5.95 13.36 9.41
N TYR A 21 -6.53 12.48 10.22
CA TYR A 21 -7.84 11.91 9.91
C TYR A 21 -8.94 12.97 10.09
N PRO A 22 -9.84 13.17 9.11
CA PRO A 22 -10.87 14.20 9.21
C PRO A 22 -11.80 13.99 10.42
N THR A 23 -12.09 15.07 11.15
CA THR A 23 -13.03 15.05 12.28
C THR A 23 -14.48 15.00 11.80
N ARG A 24 -14.78 15.72 10.72
CA ARG A 24 -16.09 15.77 10.11
C ARG A 24 -16.16 14.83 8.91
N LEU A 25 -16.82 13.69 9.12
CA LEU A 25 -16.82 12.61 8.14
C LEU A 25 -17.84 12.81 7.01
N PHE A 26 -18.97 13.46 7.31
CA PHE A 26 -20.08 13.64 6.37
C PHE A 26 -20.52 15.11 6.28
N ASN A 27 -21.08 15.45 5.12
CA ASN A 27 -21.70 16.75 4.89
C ASN A 27 -22.91 16.96 5.81
N ASN A 28 -23.22 18.22 6.13
CA ASN A 28 -24.37 18.54 7.02
C ASN A 28 -25.70 18.58 6.27
N LYS A 29 -25.65 18.68 4.94
CA LYS A 29 -26.82 18.69 4.08
C LYS A 29 -26.85 17.37 3.31
N PRO A 30 -28.00 16.68 3.28
CA PRO A 30 -28.13 15.50 2.45
C PRO A 30 -28.22 15.91 0.98
N GLU A 31 -27.77 15.02 0.11
CA GLU A 31 -28.02 15.13 -1.32
C GLU A 31 -29.50 14.96 -1.64
N LYS A 32 -29.92 15.53 -2.77
CA LYS A 32 -31.30 15.41 -3.25
C LYS A 32 -31.60 14.02 -3.82
N ASP A 33 -30.58 13.33 -4.32
CA ASP A 33 -30.67 12.00 -4.89
C ASP A 33 -29.66 11.04 -4.27
N SER A 34 -29.95 9.74 -4.36
CA SER A 34 -29.09 8.70 -3.80
C SER A 34 -27.87 8.38 -4.66
N THR A 35 -27.84 8.85 -5.91
CA THR A 35 -26.85 8.45 -6.92
C THR A 35 -25.41 8.78 -6.50
N PRO A 36 -25.08 10.00 -6.04
CA PRO A 36 -23.72 10.35 -5.63
C PRO A 36 -23.23 9.48 -4.47
N VAL A 37 -24.10 9.26 -3.47
CA VAL A 37 -23.82 8.44 -2.29
C VAL A 37 -23.57 6.98 -2.69
N ARG A 38 -24.39 6.42 -3.59
CA ARG A 38 -24.18 5.07 -4.10
C ARG A 38 -22.89 4.92 -4.88
N ARG A 39 -22.54 5.90 -5.72
CA ARG A 39 -21.30 5.85 -6.52
C ARG A 39 -20.05 5.88 -5.62
N ILE A 40 -20.05 6.71 -4.59
CA ILE A 40 -18.89 6.77 -3.68
C ILE A 40 -18.82 5.57 -2.74
N ALA A 41 -19.96 5.07 -2.26
CA ALA A 41 -20.01 3.83 -1.48
C ALA A 41 -19.45 2.66 -2.29
N PHE A 42 -19.85 2.53 -3.56
CA PHE A 42 -19.30 1.54 -4.47
C PHE A 42 -17.78 1.70 -4.66
N ALA A 43 -17.28 2.92 -4.84
CA ALA A 43 -15.83 3.16 -4.94
C ALA A 43 -15.09 2.74 -3.66
N PHE A 44 -15.64 3.04 -2.48
CA PHE A 44 -15.08 2.59 -1.21
C PHE A 44 -15.12 1.07 -1.04
N GLU A 45 -16.19 0.39 -1.45
CA GLU A 45 -16.26 -1.07 -1.40
C GLU A 45 -15.18 -1.73 -2.25
N ASN A 46 -14.91 -1.21 -3.46
CA ASN A 46 -13.83 -1.70 -4.31
C ASN A 46 -12.45 -1.56 -3.65
N ILE A 47 -12.20 -0.41 -2.99
CA ILE A 47 -10.96 -0.21 -2.21
C ILE A 47 -10.90 -1.17 -1.03
N ILE A 48 -12.01 -1.34 -0.29
CA ILE A 48 -12.10 -2.26 0.84
C ILE A 48 -11.78 -3.69 0.40
N ASP A 49 -12.39 -4.17 -0.67
CA ASP A 49 -12.17 -5.51 -1.21
C ASP A 49 -10.72 -5.74 -1.64
N GLN A 50 -10.10 -4.72 -2.22
CA GLN A 50 -8.67 -4.75 -2.52
C GLN A 50 -7.82 -4.80 -1.24
N LEU A 51 -8.11 -3.96 -0.25
CA LEU A 51 -7.34 -3.85 0.99
C LEU A 51 -7.47 -5.08 1.90
N LYS A 52 -8.55 -5.87 1.78
CA LYS A 52 -8.72 -7.15 2.49
C LYS A 52 -7.66 -8.18 2.11
N LYS A 53 -6.97 -8.00 0.96
CA LYS A 53 -5.94 -8.93 0.47
C LYS A 53 -4.55 -8.47 0.95
N PRO A 54 -3.95 -9.13 1.95
CA PRO A 54 -2.58 -8.82 2.38
C PRO A 54 -1.57 -9.26 1.30
N LEU A 55 -0.45 -8.54 1.23
CA LEU A 55 0.70 -8.87 0.39
C LEU A 55 1.43 -10.09 0.94
N VAL A 56 1.40 -11.21 0.19
CA VAL A 56 2.12 -12.47 0.47
C VAL A 56 2.15 -12.89 1.96
N PRO A 57 0.98 -13.13 2.60
CA PRO A 57 0.89 -13.35 4.04
C PRO A 57 1.72 -14.55 4.53
N SER A 58 1.78 -15.64 3.78
CA SER A 58 2.59 -16.82 4.13
C SER A 58 4.10 -16.49 4.14
N THR A 59 4.56 -15.74 3.14
CA THR A 59 5.97 -15.31 3.05
C THR A 59 6.32 -14.31 4.14
N GLN A 60 5.39 -13.43 4.52
CA GLN A 60 5.56 -12.59 5.71
C GLN A 60 5.74 -13.44 6.98
N ALA A 61 4.87 -14.42 7.21
CA ALA A 61 4.96 -15.28 8.39
C ALA A 61 6.31 -16.03 8.44
N LEU A 62 6.73 -16.61 7.31
CA LEU A 62 8.04 -17.25 7.18
C LEU A 62 9.19 -16.26 7.47
N ALA A 63 9.11 -15.02 6.96
CA ALA A 63 10.11 -13.99 7.25
C ALA A 63 10.23 -13.72 8.75
N GLN A 64 9.09 -13.59 9.44
CA GLN A 64 9.05 -13.37 10.87
C GLN A 64 9.64 -14.54 11.65
N SER A 65 9.31 -15.78 11.27
CA SER A 65 9.88 -16.99 11.86
C SER A 65 11.40 -17.08 11.66
N LEU A 66 11.89 -16.72 10.47
CA LEU A 66 13.33 -16.66 10.23
C LEU A 66 14.00 -15.60 11.09
N VAL A 67 13.42 -14.39 11.17
CA VAL A 67 13.96 -13.34 12.02
C VAL A 67 14.02 -13.82 13.47
N TYR A 68 12.97 -14.45 13.98
CA TYR A 68 12.95 -15.00 15.33
C TYR A 68 14.06 -16.04 15.55
N LYS A 69 14.18 -17.03 14.66
CA LYS A 69 15.09 -18.17 14.82
C LYS A 69 16.56 -17.82 14.56
N PHE A 70 16.83 -16.94 13.60
CA PHE A 70 18.17 -16.71 13.07
C PHE A 70 18.75 -15.33 13.43
N ASN A 71 18.05 -14.51 14.22
CA ASN A 71 18.59 -13.18 14.55
C ASN A 71 19.89 -13.23 15.34
N GLY A 72 20.08 -14.18 16.27
CA GLY A 72 21.32 -14.30 17.05
C GLY A 72 22.56 -14.51 16.17
N PRO A 73 22.61 -15.60 15.37
CA PRO A 73 23.76 -15.91 14.50
C PRO A 73 24.08 -14.82 13.46
N HIS A 74 23.07 -14.12 12.95
CA HIS A 74 23.23 -13.21 11.82
C HIS A 74 23.19 -11.71 12.20
N ARG A 75 23.03 -11.35 13.48
CA ARG A 75 22.76 -9.95 13.91
C ARG A 75 23.74 -8.90 13.40
N ARG A 76 25.02 -9.26 13.18
CA ARG A 76 26.09 -8.36 12.73
C ARG A 76 26.32 -8.37 11.22
N GLN A 77 25.60 -9.23 10.48
CA GLN A 77 25.80 -9.38 9.04
C GLN A 77 24.96 -8.33 8.29
N GLY A 78 25.58 -7.62 7.35
CA GLY A 78 24.93 -6.53 6.62
C GLY A 78 23.67 -6.97 5.86
N TYR A 79 23.72 -8.15 5.22
CA TYR A 79 22.55 -8.70 4.52
C TYR A 79 21.38 -8.97 5.46
N TRP A 80 21.65 -9.32 6.72
CA TRP A 80 20.61 -9.60 7.71
C TRP A 80 19.89 -8.33 8.16
N VAL A 81 20.60 -7.19 8.18
CA VAL A 81 19.98 -5.88 8.40
C VAL A 81 18.99 -5.59 7.28
N ASN A 82 19.39 -5.81 6.01
CA ASN A 82 18.51 -5.63 4.85
C ASN A 82 17.28 -6.54 4.91
N PHE A 83 17.48 -7.84 5.19
CA PHE A 83 16.37 -8.79 5.33
C PHE A 83 15.39 -8.40 6.46
N LYS A 84 15.90 -7.98 7.63
CA LYS A 84 15.04 -7.48 8.71
C LYS A 84 14.26 -6.23 8.31
N ASN A 85 14.89 -5.31 7.57
CA ASN A 85 14.21 -4.11 7.08
C ASN A 85 13.09 -4.49 6.09
N LEU A 86 13.35 -5.42 5.17
CA LEU A 86 12.33 -5.96 4.27
C LEU A 86 11.15 -6.60 5.05
N SER A 87 11.46 -7.47 6.02
CA SER A 87 10.45 -8.13 6.86
C SER A 87 9.57 -7.12 7.63
N ARG A 88 10.19 -6.07 8.20
CA ARG A 88 9.45 -5.00 8.89
C ARG A 88 8.57 -4.19 7.94
N SER A 89 9.08 -3.84 6.75
CA SER A 89 8.32 -3.10 5.75
C SER A 89 7.13 -3.90 5.24
N LEU A 90 7.30 -5.20 5.00
CA LEU A 90 6.22 -6.12 4.61
C LEU A 90 5.14 -6.17 5.70
N ARG A 91 5.54 -6.36 6.96
CA ARG A 91 4.61 -6.34 8.10
C ARG A 91 3.84 -5.03 8.19
N LYS A 92 4.53 -3.89 8.13
CA LYS A 92 3.91 -2.56 8.20
C LYS A 92 2.92 -2.32 7.06
N TYR A 93 3.18 -2.87 5.87
CA TYR A 93 2.25 -2.77 4.74
C TYR A 93 0.94 -3.54 4.99
N ASN A 94 1.04 -4.74 5.59
CA ASN A 94 -0.11 -5.60 5.84
C ASN A 94 -0.92 -5.22 7.10
N GLU A 95 -0.29 -4.59 8.09
CA GLU A 95 -0.93 -4.18 9.36
C GLU A 95 -1.43 -2.71 9.36
N ASP A 96 -1.68 -2.13 8.19
CA ASP A 96 -2.08 -0.73 8.05
C ASP A 96 -3.57 -0.51 8.38
N ASP A 97 -3.87 0.56 9.12
CA ASP A 97 -5.22 0.85 9.63
C ASP A 97 -6.22 1.36 8.56
N LEU A 98 -5.78 1.58 7.32
CA LEU A 98 -6.60 2.18 6.27
C LEU A 98 -7.90 1.41 6.05
N LEU A 99 -7.82 0.07 5.99
CA LEU A 99 -8.97 -0.82 5.82
C LEU A 99 -10.03 -0.57 6.90
N LYS A 100 -9.61 -0.48 8.17
CA LYS A 100 -10.53 -0.26 9.29
C LYS A 100 -11.24 1.09 9.18
N ARG A 101 -10.50 2.14 8.82
CA ARG A 101 -11.03 3.51 8.71
C ARG A 101 -12.03 3.65 7.56
N ILE A 102 -11.68 3.16 6.37
CA ILE A 102 -12.58 3.24 5.20
C ILE A 102 -13.80 2.33 5.36
N ALA A 103 -13.66 1.15 5.99
CA ALA A 103 -14.79 0.28 6.29
C ALA A 103 -15.77 0.92 7.29
N ASP A 104 -15.29 1.67 8.29
CA ASP A 104 -16.15 2.40 9.22
C ASP A 104 -16.97 3.50 8.51
N VAL A 105 -16.31 4.29 7.65
CA VAL A 105 -17.00 5.32 6.86
C VAL A 105 -17.99 4.70 5.88
N HIS A 106 -17.59 3.65 5.17
CA HIS A 106 -18.47 2.93 4.25
C HIS A 106 -19.71 2.39 4.97
N LYS A 107 -19.52 1.70 6.11
CA LYS A 107 -20.62 1.17 6.92
C LYS A 107 -21.58 2.28 7.37
N LYS A 108 -21.07 3.44 7.78
CA LYS A 108 -21.91 4.59 8.16
C LYS A 108 -22.66 5.18 6.97
N ALA A 109 -22.02 5.25 5.80
CA ALA A 109 -22.63 5.78 4.58
C ALA A 109 -23.75 4.86 4.04
N THR A 110 -23.65 3.56 4.25
CA THR A 110 -24.62 2.56 3.75
C THR A 110 -25.62 2.08 4.80
N ALA A 111 -25.58 2.61 6.03
CA ALA A 111 -26.48 2.18 7.09
C ALA A 111 -27.94 2.55 6.80
N SER A 112 -28.87 1.70 7.23
CA SER A 112 -30.31 2.01 7.19
C SER A 112 -30.59 3.30 8.00
N GLY A 113 -31.16 4.31 7.35
CA GLY A 113 -31.41 5.62 7.98
C GLY A 113 -30.24 6.60 7.92
N ALA A 114 -29.13 6.26 7.26
CA ALA A 114 -28.00 7.17 7.05
C ALA A 114 -28.34 8.40 6.19
N GLY A 115 -29.52 8.47 5.58
CA GLY A 115 -29.89 9.54 4.64
C GLY A 115 -29.01 9.54 3.39
N PHE A 116 -29.03 10.65 2.64
CA PHE A 116 -28.17 10.84 1.47
C PHE A 116 -26.98 11.75 1.79
N TYR A 117 -26.34 11.58 2.95
CA TYR A 117 -25.18 12.38 3.32
C TYR A 117 -23.90 11.85 2.65
N LEU A 118 -23.30 12.68 1.81
CA LEU A 118 -21.99 12.38 1.22
C LEU A 118 -20.86 12.53 2.25
N PRO A 119 -19.80 11.71 2.15
CA PRO A 119 -18.54 12.01 2.79
C PRO A 119 -18.02 13.40 2.41
N THR A 120 -17.33 14.08 3.33
CA THR A 120 -16.71 15.37 3.04
C THR A 120 -15.54 15.21 2.06
N ASN A 121 -15.21 16.29 1.34
CA ASN A 121 -14.05 16.29 0.43
C ASN A 121 -12.75 15.88 1.14
N ASP A 122 -12.55 16.31 2.38
CA ASP A 122 -11.40 15.95 3.21
C ASP A 122 -11.31 14.43 3.43
N VAL A 123 -12.44 13.75 3.61
CA VAL A 123 -12.47 12.28 3.75
C VAL A 123 -12.09 11.58 2.46
N ILE A 124 -12.61 12.06 1.33
CA ILE A 124 -12.30 11.50 0.01
C ILE A 124 -10.81 11.68 -0.28
N GLN A 125 -10.29 12.90 -0.07
CA GLN A 125 -8.88 13.24 -0.22
C GLN A 125 -7.99 12.41 0.69
N TYR A 126 -8.34 12.28 1.97
CA TYR A 126 -7.59 11.46 2.94
C TYR A 126 -7.47 10.01 2.47
N PHE A 127 -8.58 9.38 2.09
CA PHE A 127 -8.57 7.98 1.66
C PHE A 127 -7.85 7.80 0.34
N GLY A 128 -8.08 8.67 -0.65
CA GLY A 128 -7.36 8.64 -1.91
C GLY A 128 -5.85 8.77 -1.72
N SER A 129 -5.43 9.73 -0.90
CA SER A 129 -4.02 9.94 -0.60
C SER A 129 -3.38 8.78 0.15
N ALA A 130 -4.03 8.29 1.20
CA ALA A 130 -3.55 7.15 1.97
C ALA A 130 -3.45 5.88 1.10
N TYR A 131 -4.40 5.70 0.18
CA TYR A 131 -4.41 4.59 -0.76
C TYR A 131 -3.25 4.66 -1.76
N LEU A 132 -3.01 5.84 -2.36
CA LEU A 132 -1.87 6.04 -3.27
C LEU A 132 -0.53 5.89 -2.55
N LYS A 133 -0.40 6.35 -1.30
CA LYS A 133 0.81 6.10 -0.49
C LYS A 133 1.12 4.63 -0.31
N ARG A 134 0.10 3.75 -0.24
CA ARG A 134 0.33 2.30 -0.21
C ARG A 134 1.00 1.81 -1.50
N LEU A 135 0.66 2.37 -2.66
CA LEU A 135 1.32 2.03 -3.94
C LEU A 135 2.82 2.36 -3.88
N PHE A 136 3.19 3.56 -3.41
CA PHE A 136 4.60 3.92 -3.23
C PHE A 136 5.32 3.05 -2.20
N ARG A 137 4.63 2.63 -1.14
CA ARG A 137 5.18 1.65 -0.18
C ARG A 137 5.49 0.30 -0.86
N LEU A 138 4.69 -0.14 -1.83
CA LEU A 138 5.00 -1.36 -2.62
C LEU A 138 6.32 -1.20 -3.38
N GLN A 139 6.54 -0.06 -4.04
CA GLN A 139 7.80 0.21 -4.73
C GLN A 139 8.99 0.24 -3.76
N GLN A 140 8.83 0.83 -2.57
CA GLN A 140 9.86 0.78 -1.53
C GLN A 140 10.20 -0.65 -1.09
N ILE A 141 9.19 -1.53 -0.98
CA ILE A 141 9.39 -2.95 -0.66
C ILE A 141 10.13 -3.64 -1.81
N ARG A 142 9.78 -3.36 -3.07
CA ARG A 142 10.49 -3.88 -4.25
C ARG A 142 11.97 -3.50 -4.24
N ASP A 143 12.29 -2.23 -3.99
CA ASP A 143 13.67 -1.76 -3.88
C ASP A 143 14.43 -2.47 -2.73
N LEU A 144 13.74 -2.77 -1.63
CA LEU A 144 14.31 -3.57 -0.53
C LEU A 144 14.52 -5.03 -0.92
N CYS A 145 13.59 -5.65 -1.68
CA CYS A 145 13.77 -7.00 -2.24
C CYS A 145 14.99 -7.07 -3.14
N ILE A 146 15.13 -6.15 -4.10
CA ILE A 146 16.27 -6.12 -5.04
C ILE A 146 17.59 -5.99 -4.28
N ARG A 147 17.68 -5.03 -3.35
CA ARG A 147 18.89 -4.87 -2.51
C ARG A 147 19.18 -6.09 -1.66
N THR A 148 18.15 -6.70 -1.06
CA THR A 148 18.32 -7.88 -0.20
C THR A 148 18.79 -9.08 -1.02
N ALA A 149 18.18 -9.32 -2.18
CA ALA A 149 18.57 -10.39 -3.11
C ALA A 149 20.01 -10.19 -3.58
N HIS A 150 20.38 -8.98 -4.01
CA HIS A 150 21.74 -8.69 -4.48
C HIS A 150 22.82 -9.00 -3.44
N VAL A 151 22.63 -8.55 -2.18
CA VAL A 151 23.62 -8.80 -1.13
C VAL A 151 23.68 -10.29 -0.73
N ILE A 152 22.55 -11.01 -0.81
CA ILE A 152 22.51 -12.44 -0.48
C ILE A 152 23.07 -13.30 -1.61
N MET A 153 22.91 -12.90 -2.87
CA MET A 153 23.58 -13.55 -3.99
C MET A 153 25.10 -13.53 -3.79
N GLY A 154 25.67 -12.43 -3.31
CA GLY A 154 27.10 -12.39 -2.94
C GLY A 154 27.48 -13.38 -1.82
N GLN A 155 26.58 -13.72 -0.89
CA GLN A 155 26.85 -14.80 0.08
C GLN A 155 26.79 -16.18 -0.56
N LEU A 156 25.87 -16.38 -1.51
CA LEU A 156 25.72 -17.62 -2.26
C LEU A 156 26.95 -17.89 -3.14
N GLU A 157 27.48 -16.87 -3.81
CA GLU A 157 28.71 -16.95 -4.63
C GLU A 157 29.94 -17.35 -3.81
N LEU A 158 29.96 -16.98 -2.52
CA LEU A 158 31.01 -17.39 -1.57
C LEU A 158 30.80 -18.78 -0.97
N GLY A 159 29.76 -19.52 -1.40
CA GLY A 159 29.39 -20.83 -0.83
C GLY A 159 28.88 -20.74 0.62
N HIS A 160 28.53 -19.56 1.10
CA HIS A 160 28.12 -19.35 2.48
C HIS A 160 26.61 -19.59 2.66
N TRP A 161 26.28 -20.53 3.54
CA TRP A 161 24.91 -20.79 3.97
C TRP A 161 23.96 -21.00 2.78
N GLU A 162 24.40 -21.72 1.75
CA GLU A 162 23.77 -21.76 0.42
C GLU A 162 22.25 -21.97 0.46
N LYS A 163 21.79 -22.96 1.24
CA LYS A 163 20.36 -23.26 1.39
C LYS A 163 19.57 -22.09 1.99
N PHE A 164 20.15 -21.41 2.97
CA PHE A 164 19.53 -20.25 3.62
C PHE A 164 19.53 -19.03 2.69
N SER A 165 20.64 -18.80 1.99
CA SER A 165 20.78 -17.74 0.99
C SER A 165 19.76 -17.92 -0.15
N LEU A 166 19.67 -19.12 -0.72
CA LEU A 166 18.67 -19.48 -1.73
C LEU A 166 17.23 -19.27 -1.23
N PHE A 167 16.96 -19.64 0.02
CA PHE A 167 15.64 -19.45 0.61
C PHE A 167 15.25 -17.97 0.68
N ILE A 168 16.16 -17.08 1.12
CA ILE A 168 15.85 -15.65 1.18
C ILE A 168 15.69 -15.06 -0.23
N VAL A 169 16.48 -15.50 -1.21
CA VAL A 169 16.30 -15.09 -2.62
C VAL A 169 14.92 -15.51 -3.13
N ALA A 170 14.50 -16.74 -2.87
CA ALA A 170 13.17 -17.24 -3.24
C ALA A 170 12.05 -16.41 -2.59
N MET A 171 12.20 -16.02 -1.32
CA MET A 171 11.25 -15.12 -0.66
C MET A 171 11.20 -13.73 -1.31
N CYS A 172 12.35 -13.16 -1.69
CA CYS A 172 12.40 -11.89 -2.38
C CYS A 172 11.67 -11.96 -3.73
N ALA A 173 11.83 -13.06 -4.46
CA ALA A 173 11.12 -13.31 -5.71
C ALA A 173 9.61 -13.43 -5.50
N ASP A 174 9.16 -14.18 -4.48
CA ASP A 174 7.73 -14.30 -4.15
C ASP A 174 7.11 -12.95 -3.77
N VAL A 175 7.78 -12.17 -2.91
CA VAL A 175 7.35 -10.80 -2.57
C VAL A 175 7.27 -9.92 -3.81
N SER A 176 8.28 -9.97 -4.69
CA SER A 176 8.29 -9.18 -5.93
C SER A 176 7.14 -9.54 -6.86
N ASN A 177 6.85 -10.83 -7.03
CA ASN A 177 5.71 -11.30 -7.81
C ASN A 177 4.37 -10.86 -7.18
N GLY A 178 4.29 -10.92 -5.84
CA GLY A 178 3.14 -10.44 -5.09
C GLY A 178 2.90 -8.94 -5.29
N ILE A 179 3.97 -8.14 -5.32
CA ILE A 179 3.90 -6.68 -5.54
C ILE A 179 3.26 -6.36 -6.90
N CYS A 180 3.68 -7.03 -7.98
CA CYS A 180 3.12 -6.77 -9.31
C CYS A 180 1.61 -7.03 -9.36
N ARG A 181 1.16 -8.16 -8.77
CA ARG A 181 -0.27 -8.49 -8.68
C ARG A 181 -1.03 -7.48 -7.84
N GLN A 182 -0.47 -7.12 -6.67
CA GLN A 182 -1.08 -6.15 -5.77
C GLN A 182 -1.21 -4.76 -6.41
N ALA A 183 -0.18 -4.30 -7.13
CA ALA A 183 -0.20 -3.01 -7.82
C ALA A 183 -1.28 -2.96 -8.91
N SER A 184 -1.42 -4.05 -9.70
CA SER A 184 -2.48 -4.19 -10.71
C SER A 184 -3.88 -4.16 -10.08
N ASP A 185 -4.09 -4.89 -8.99
CA ASP A 185 -5.37 -4.89 -8.27
C ASP A 185 -5.66 -3.49 -7.69
N MET A 186 -4.65 -2.81 -7.15
CA MET A 186 -4.77 -1.45 -6.62
C MET A 186 -5.13 -0.43 -7.69
N GLN A 187 -4.54 -0.54 -8.87
CA GLN A 187 -4.87 0.29 -10.03
C GLN A 187 -6.34 0.17 -10.40
N SER A 188 -6.83 -1.06 -10.53
CA SER A 188 -8.23 -1.33 -10.88
C SER A 188 -9.19 -0.67 -9.88
N ALA A 189 -8.95 -0.83 -8.57
CA ALA A 189 -9.76 -0.20 -7.53
C ALA A 189 -9.66 1.34 -7.55
N TYR A 190 -8.46 1.90 -7.76
CA TYR A 190 -8.26 3.35 -7.78
C TYR A 190 -9.01 4.03 -8.94
N THR A 191 -9.11 3.40 -10.13
CA THR A 191 -9.89 3.98 -11.24
C THR A 191 -11.35 4.26 -10.87
N LYS A 192 -11.91 3.54 -9.89
CA LYS A 192 -13.30 3.73 -9.41
C LYS A 192 -13.45 4.98 -8.55
N ILE A 193 -12.40 5.39 -7.83
CA ILE A 193 -12.40 6.61 -7.00
C ILE A 193 -11.76 7.81 -7.69
N ALA A 194 -10.94 7.58 -8.73
CA ALA A 194 -10.15 8.61 -9.41
C ALA A 194 -10.97 9.83 -9.82
N ASN A 195 -12.15 9.63 -10.42
CA ASN A 195 -13.02 10.71 -10.86
C ASN A 195 -13.44 11.67 -9.72
N PHE A 196 -13.60 11.15 -8.50
CA PHE A 196 -13.89 11.99 -7.34
C PHE A 196 -12.64 12.77 -6.92
N LEU A 197 -11.48 12.12 -6.88
CA LEU A 197 -10.22 12.74 -6.49
C LEU A 197 -9.76 13.82 -7.47
N THR A 198 -9.85 13.57 -8.78
CA THR A 198 -9.49 14.54 -9.81
C THR A 198 -10.38 15.77 -9.81
N SER A 199 -11.63 15.64 -9.34
CA SER A 199 -12.51 16.79 -9.15
C SER A 199 -12.13 17.66 -7.94
N LEU A 200 -11.36 17.10 -7.00
CA LEU A 200 -10.83 17.82 -5.83
C LEU A 200 -9.48 18.47 -6.12
N ASP A 201 -8.60 17.73 -6.81
CA ASP A 201 -7.27 18.20 -7.17
C ASP A 201 -6.78 17.48 -8.44
N GLU A 202 -6.32 18.24 -9.44
CA GLU A 202 -5.86 17.69 -10.72
C GLU A 202 -4.62 16.80 -10.59
N ARG A 203 -3.83 16.94 -9.52
CA ARG A 203 -2.63 16.13 -9.28
C ARG A 203 -2.95 14.64 -9.15
N TYR A 204 -4.19 14.27 -8.81
CA TYR A 204 -4.65 12.88 -8.78
C TYR A 204 -4.81 12.22 -10.17
N ALA A 205 -4.82 13.00 -11.25
CA ALA A 205 -4.99 12.49 -12.61
C ALA A 205 -3.74 11.78 -13.15
N TYR A 206 -2.55 12.15 -12.65
CA TYR A 206 -1.27 11.83 -13.28
C TYR A 206 -0.66 10.45 -12.93
N LEU A 207 -1.27 9.63 -12.05
CA LEU A 207 -0.47 8.64 -11.30
C LEU A 207 -0.61 7.18 -11.66
N ILE A 208 -1.69 6.79 -12.33
CA ILE A 208 -1.92 5.36 -12.57
C ILE A 208 -1.00 4.84 -13.67
N VAL A 209 -0.71 5.66 -14.69
CA VAL A 209 0.00 5.22 -15.88
C VAL A 209 1.51 5.19 -15.62
N ASP A 210 2.08 6.15 -14.89
CA ASP A 210 3.55 6.23 -14.79
C ASP A 210 4.13 5.44 -13.61
N CYS A 211 3.48 5.39 -12.45
CA CYS A 211 4.02 4.64 -11.29
C CYS A 211 4.10 3.12 -11.52
N ILE A 212 3.28 2.57 -12.43
CA ILE A 212 3.21 1.13 -12.71
C ILE A 212 4.19 0.74 -13.83
N TYR A 213 4.49 1.64 -14.77
CA TYR A 213 5.44 1.37 -15.86
C TYR A 213 6.91 1.54 -15.47
N VAL A 214 7.23 2.32 -14.43
CA VAL A 214 8.55 2.24 -13.76
C VAL A 214 8.68 0.92 -12.96
N SER A 215 7.56 0.21 -12.76
CA SER A 215 7.45 -0.98 -11.92
C SER A 215 7.47 -2.34 -12.68
N LEU A 216 7.42 -2.33 -14.01
CA LEU A 216 7.62 -3.50 -14.90
C LEU A 216 9.01 -3.47 -15.53
#